data_AF-A0A7C0W4J6-F1
#
_entry.id   AF-A0A7C0W4J6-F1
#
_cell.length_a   1.000
_cell.length_b   1.000
_cell.length_c   1.000
_cell.angle_alpha   90.00
_cell.angle_beta   90.00
_cell.angle_gamma   90.00
#
_symmetry.space_group_name_H-M   'P 1'
#
loop_
_entity.id
_entity.type
_entity.pdbx_description
1 polymer ?
#
loop_
_entity_poly.entity_id
_entity_poly.type
_entity_poly.pdbx_seq_one_letter_code
_entity_poly.pdbx_strand_id
1 'polypeptide(L)'
;WKSPDFFGWLEAHRWFFLSDIGGLLRGLTGGLSWLTLLALLLVPATIWLLWKTPWGLRLRSCGENPYAAESLGVSVLKMKYYGVIISGAMSGLGGTMLVLVQAGIYREGQTAGRGYIGLAALIFGNWNPAGALAGATLFGFADALRLRSEVAVHALLLFIAVLLLVLVLWLLYRRRWVPAAATGFFAALFFVLYLTVAVVPTQFISFTPHLTTLLVLGLATQRLRMPAADGLRYRKGEAV
;
A
#
# COMPACT_ATOMS: atom_id res chain seq x y z
N TRP A 1 0.11 -17.78 -16.61
CA TRP A 1 -0.08 -18.61 -15.41
C TRP A 1 -1.06 -17.90 -14.48
N LYS A 2 -2.37 -18.17 -14.65
CA LYS A 2 -3.45 -17.52 -13.91
C LYS A 2 -4.03 -18.50 -12.89
N SER A 3 -4.49 -18.00 -11.75
CA SER A 3 -5.19 -18.79 -10.74
C SER A 3 -6.52 -19.34 -11.28
N PRO A 4 -6.99 -20.51 -10.79
CA PRO A 4 -8.32 -21.00 -11.11
C PRO A 4 -9.40 -20.02 -10.64
N ASP A 5 -10.41 -19.78 -11.48
CA ASP A 5 -11.58 -18.95 -11.15
C ASP A 5 -12.51 -19.72 -10.21
N PHE A 6 -12.32 -19.60 -8.89
CA PHE A 6 -13.14 -20.29 -7.89
C PHE A 6 -14.59 -19.77 -7.80
N PHE A 7 -14.87 -18.54 -8.25
CA PHE A 7 -16.15 -17.85 -8.05
C PHE A 7 -17.02 -17.69 -9.31
N GLY A 8 -16.65 -18.31 -10.43
CA GLY A 8 -17.47 -18.26 -11.67
C GLY A 8 -18.89 -18.83 -11.51
N TRP A 9 -19.11 -19.69 -10.50
CA TRP A 9 -20.43 -20.26 -10.18
C TRP A 9 -21.36 -19.27 -9.45
N LEU A 10 -20.82 -18.30 -8.70
CA LEU A 10 -21.62 -17.34 -7.93
C LEU A 10 -22.25 -16.25 -8.81
N GLU A 11 -21.58 -15.90 -9.93
CA GLU A 11 -22.05 -14.91 -10.91
C GLU A 11 -23.25 -15.43 -11.74
N ALA A 12 -23.41 -16.76 -11.86
CA ALA A 12 -24.52 -17.36 -12.57
C ALA A 12 -25.87 -17.20 -11.85
N HIS A 13 -25.87 -16.98 -10.53
CA HIS A 13 -27.09 -16.73 -9.76
C HIS A 13 -27.34 -15.22 -9.65
N ARG A 14 -28.21 -14.71 -10.55
CA ARG A 14 -28.63 -13.30 -10.68
C ARG A 14 -29.42 -12.76 -9.46
N TRP A 15 -28.85 -12.80 -8.25
CA TRP A 15 -29.41 -12.14 -7.08
C TRP A 15 -28.84 -10.73 -6.93
N PHE A 16 -29.73 -9.73 -6.89
CA PHE A 16 -29.57 -8.26 -6.97
C PHE A 16 -28.55 -7.62 -5.97
N PHE A 17 -27.81 -8.41 -5.20
CA PHE A 17 -26.78 -7.94 -4.27
C PHE A 17 -25.57 -8.91 -4.18
N LEU A 18 -25.82 -10.21 -4.31
CA LEU A 18 -24.74 -11.22 -4.34
C LEU A 18 -23.98 -11.23 -5.66
N SER A 19 -24.60 -10.79 -6.77
CA SER A 19 -23.90 -10.67 -8.06
C SER A 19 -22.84 -9.58 -8.06
N ASP A 20 -23.10 -8.45 -7.40
CA ASP A 20 -22.16 -7.32 -7.34
C ASP A 20 -21.03 -7.62 -6.33
N ILE A 21 -21.36 -8.24 -5.20
CA ILE A 21 -20.36 -8.76 -4.26
C ILE A 21 -19.56 -9.89 -4.91
N GLY A 22 -20.20 -10.78 -5.68
CA GLY A 22 -19.57 -11.86 -6.44
C GLY A 22 -18.66 -11.34 -7.55
N GLY A 23 -19.06 -10.27 -8.24
CA GLY A 23 -18.24 -9.58 -9.24
C GLY A 23 -17.05 -8.85 -8.62
N LEU A 24 -17.20 -8.24 -7.44
CA LEU A 24 -16.11 -7.67 -6.67
C LEU A 24 -15.14 -8.76 -6.17
N LEU A 25 -15.67 -9.87 -5.65
CA LEU A 25 -14.88 -11.02 -5.21
C LEU A 25 -14.17 -11.70 -6.39
N ARG A 26 -14.82 -11.82 -7.55
CA ARG A 26 -14.21 -12.33 -8.79
C ARG A 26 -13.14 -11.37 -9.31
N GLY A 27 -13.36 -10.06 -9.25
CA GLY A 27 -12.32 -9.07 -9.58
C GLY A 27 -11.11 -9.12 -8.63
N LEU A 28 -11.33 -9.51 -7.38
CA LEU A 28 -10.28 -9.68 -6.37
C LEU A 28 -9.60 -11.05 -6.40
N THR A 29 -10.21 -12.10 -6.97
CA THR A 29 -9.72 -13.49 -6.89
C THR A 29 -9.50 -14.18 -8.25
N GLY A 30 -10.15 -13.70 -9.30
CA GLY A 30 -10.16 -14.30 -10.63
C GLY A 30 -9.05 -13.75 -11.52
N GLY A 31 -8.35 -14.63 -12.23
CA GLY A 31 -7.30 -14.27 -13.18
C GLY A 31 -5.99 -13.71 -12.59
N LEU A 32 -5.76 -13.85 -11.28
CA LEU A 32 -4.54 -13.42 -10.61
C LEU A 32 -3.32 -14.25 -11.05
N SER A 33 -2.15 -13.62 -11.12
CA SER A 33 -0.89 -14.36 -11.27
C SER A 33 -0.56 -15.10 -9.98
N TRP A 34 0.05 -16.28 -10.11
CA TRP A 34 0.55 -17.04 -8.94
C TRP A 34 1.51 -16.20 -8.08
N LEU A 35 2.28 -15.33 -8.72
CA LEU A 35 3.16 -14.38 -8.03
C LEU A 35 2.40 -13.38 -7.16
N THR A 36 1.21 -12.95 -7.60
CA THR A 36 0.35 -12.04 -6.83
C THR A 36 -0.19 -12.73 -5.58
N LEU A 37 -0.61 -13.99 -5.72
CA LEU A 37 -1.05 -14.80 -4.58
C LEU A 37 0.08 -15.04 -3.59
N LEU A 38 1.28 -15.37 -4.08
CA LEU A 38 2.47 -15.51 -3.23
C LEU A 38 2.80 -14.20 -2.50
N ALA A 39 2.78 -13.06 -3.18
CA ALA A 39 3.01 -11.75 -2.57
C ALA A 39 1.98 -11.43 -1.49
N LEU A 40 0.70 -11.73 -1.73
CA LEU A 40 -0.37 -11.54 -0.76
C LEU A 40 -0.21 -12.44 0.47
N LEU A 41 0.25 -13.68 0.27
CA LEU A 41 0.50 -14.66 1.33
C LEU A 41 1.77 -14.36 2.14
N LEU A 42 2.78 -13.73 1.53
CA LEU A 42 4.00 -13.32 2.23
C LEU A 42 3.74 -12.31 3.35
N VAL A 43 2.71 -11.47 3.24
CA VAL A 43 2.38 -10.48 4.27
C VAL A 43 1.94 -11.13 5.60
N PRO A 44 0.88 -11.96 5.65
CA PRO A 44 0.52 -12.68 6.87
C PRO A 44 1.61 -13.64 7.33
N ALA A 45 2.36 -14.26 6.41
CA ALA A 45 3.51 -15.09 6.78
C ALA A 45 4.60 -14.28 7.51
N THR A 46 4.90 -13.07 7.04
CA THR A 46 5.87 -12.15 7.68
C THR A 46 5.35 -11.69 9.04
N ILE A 47 4.06 -11.39 9.17
CA ILE A 47 3.44 -11.04 10.45
C ILE A 47 3.58 -12.22 11.42
N TRP A 48 3.22 -13.42 10.99
CA TRP A 48 3.35 -14.60 11.83
C TRP A 48 4.81 -14.84 12.24
N LEU A 49 5.75 -14.76 11.29
CA LEU A 49 7.17 -14.93 11.56
C LEU A 49 7.69 -13.90 12.57
N LEU A 50 7.36 -12.61 12.41
CA LEU A 50 7.88 -11.53 13.25
C LEU A 50 7.29 -11.47 14.66
N TRP A 51 6.02 -11.82 14.84
CA TRP A 51 5.33 -11.69 16.14
C TRP A 51 5.02 -13.02 16.83
N LYS A 52 5.04 -14.16 16.14
CA LYS A 52 4.71 -15.46 16.72
C LYS A 52 5.90 -16.41 16.85
N THR A 53 7.07 -16.08 16.29
CA THR A 53 8.26 -16.95 16.38
C THR A 53 9.38 -16.35 17.22
N PRO A 54 10.22 -17.19 17.88
CA PRO A 54 11.41 -16.71 18.61
C PRO A 54 12.43 -16.01 17.70
N TRP A 55 12.51 -16.43 16.44
CA TRP A 55 13.39 -15.82 15.45
C TRP A 55 12.97 -14.37 15.16
N GLY A 56 11.67 -14.13 14.99
CA GLY A 56 11.12 -12.78 14.80
C GLY A 56 11.38 -11.85 15.98
N LEU A 57 11.22 -12.36 17.21
CA LEU A 57 11.53 -11.59 18.42
C LEU A 57 13.02 -11.19 18.45
N ARG A 58 13.93 -12.13 18.19
CA ARG A 58 15.38 -11.86 18.15
C ARG A 58 15.72 -10.81 17.09
N LEU A 59 15.08 -10.86 15.91
CA LEU A 59 15.34 -9.92 14.82
C LEU A 59 14.95 -8.50 15.23
N ARG A 60 13.76 -8.36 15.83
CA ARG A 60 13.25 -7.07 16.31
C ARG A 60 14.08 -6.53 17.47
N SER A 61 14.46 -7.37 18.43
CA SER A 61 15.33 -6.95 19.54
C SER A 61 16.69 -6.45 19.05
N CYS A 62 17.28 -7.09 18.03
CA CYS A 62 18.51 -6.59 17.41
C CYS A 62 18.36 -5.21 16.73
N GLY A 63 17.15 -4.86 16.28
CA GLY A 63 16.83 -3.55 15.69
C GLY A 63 16.50 -2.47 16.72
N GLU A 64 15.97 -2.84 17.89
CA GLU A 64 15.69 -1.91 18.98
C GLU A 64 16.93 -1.63 19.83
N ASN A 65 17.60 -2.68 20.33
CA ASN A 65 18.83 -2.57 21.11
C ASN A 65 19.77 -3.76 20.82
N PRO A 66 20.76 -3.59 19.93
CA PRO A 66 21.65 -4.68 19.52
C PRO A 66 22.55 -5.17 20.67
N TYR A 67 23.00 -4.27 21.55
CA TYR A 67 23.86 -4.63 22.67
C TYR A 67 23.11 -5.47 23.72
N ALA A 68 21.86 -5.13 24.04
CA ALA A 68 21.02 -5.94 24.92
C ALA A 68 20.73 -7.33 24.34
N ALA A 69 20.54 -7.43 23.02
CA ALA A 69 20.37 -8.72 22.35
C ALA A 69 21.65 -9.59 22.42
N GLU A 70 22.82 -8.97 22.32
CA GLU A 70 24.12 -9.66 22.45
C GLU A 70 24.33 -10.20 23.86
N SER A 71 24.00 -9.45 24.91
CA SER A 71 24.08 -9.90 26.31
C SER A 71 23.23 -11.15 26.60
N LEU A 72 22.17 -11.37 25.82
CA LEU A 72 21.30 -12.55 25.90
C LEU A 72 21.79 -13.72 24.99
N GLY A 73 22.99 -13.62 24.42
CA GLY A 73 23.61 -14.65 23.58
C GLY A 73 23.11 -14.68 22.12
N VAL A 74 22.37 -13.67 21.66
CA VAL A 74 21.93 -13.61 20.26
C VAL A 74 23.05 -13.08 19.37
N SER A 75 23.39 -13.81 18.31
CA SER A 75 24.36 -13.35 17.31
C SER A 75 23.78 -12.25 16.42
N VAL A 76 23.91 -10.98 16.84
CA VAL A 76 23.38 -9.79 16.16
C VAL A 76 23.82 -9.71 14.69
N LEU A 77 25.10 -9.94 14.41
CA LEU A 77 25.65 -9.90 13.05
C LEU A 77 24.94 -10.87 12.11
N LYS A 78 24.77 -12.15 12.52
CA LYS A 78 24.05 -13.15 11.71
C LYS A 78 22.61 -12.71 11.47
N MET A 79 21.97 -12.15 12.49
CA MET A 79 20.59 -11.66 12.40
C MET A 79 20.44 -10.51 11.39
N LYS A 80 21.40 -9.57 11.39
CA LYS A 80 21.45 -8.48 10.40
C LYS A 80 21.66 -9.02 8.98
N TYR A 81 22.55 -10.00 8.78
CA TYR A 81 22.74 -10.63 7.47
C TYR A 81 21.47 -11.33 6.98
N TYR A 82 20.78 -12.09 7.84
CA TYR A 82 19.50 -12.68 7.46
C TYR A 82 18.48 -11.61 7.06
N GLY A 83 18.39 -10.51 7.81
CA GLY A 83 17.51 -9.39 7.48
C GLY A 83 17.78 -8.81 6.09
N VAL A 84 19.04 -8.52 5.78
CA VAL A 84 19.43 -7.97 4.46
C VAL A 84 19.14 -8.96 3.33
N ILE A 85 19.50 -10.23 3.48
CA ILE A 85 19.26 -11.26 2.47
C ILE A 85 17.76 -11.43 2.19
N ILE A 86 16.95 -11.51 3.24
CA ILE A 86 15.49 -11.64 3.11
C ILE A 86 14.90 -10.39 2.43
N SER A 87 15.34 -9.18 2.83
CA SER A 87 14.88 -7.95 2.18
C SER A 87 15.25 -7.89 0.69
N GLY A 88 16.46 -8.34 0.33
CA GLY A 88 16.92 -8.41 -1.06
C GLY A 88 16.09 -9.40 -1.87
N ALA A 89 15.79 -10.58 -1.31
CA ALA A 89 14.93 -11.58 -1.94
C ALA A 89 13.51 -11.04 -2.15
N MET A 90 12.91 -10.37 -1.16
CA MET A 90 11.58 -9.76 -1.27
C MET A 90 11.56 -8.61 -2.30
N SER A 91 12.60 -7.78 -2.32
CA SER A 91 12.75 -6.72 -3.34
C SER A 91 12.89 -7.30 -4.74
N GLY A 92 13.62 -8.41 -4.89
CA GLY A 92 13.77 -9.14 -6.15
C GLY A 92 12.42 -9.66 -6.66
N LEU A 93 11.61 -10.27 -5.78
CA LEU A 93 10.24 -10.71 -6.11
C LEU A 93 9.36 -9.54 -6.57
N GLY A 94 9.49 -8.37 -5.95
CA GLY A 94 8.82 -7.14 -6.40
C GLY A 94 9.23 -6.71 -7.81
N GLY A 95 10.52 -6.81 -8.14
CA GLY A 95 11.02 -6.57 -9.51
C GLY A 95 10.49 -7.57 -10.52
N THR A 96 10.43 -8.86 -10.17
CA THR A 96 9.85 -9.92 -11.01
C THR A 96 8.38 -9.64 -11.35
N MET A 97 7.61 -9.10 -10.40
CA MET A 97 6.22 -8.72 -10.61
C MET A 97 6.06 -7.64 -11.69
N LEU A 98 6.96 -6.65 -11.74
CA LEU A 98 6.96 -5.59 -12.76
C LEU A 98 7.14 -6.17 -14.18
N VAL A 99 8.09 -7.10 -14.32
CA VAL A 99 8.46 -7.68 -15.62
C VAL A 99 7.42 -8.71 -16.07
N LEU A 100 7.06 -9.67 -15.22
CA LEU A 100 6.24 -10.82 -15.62
C LEU A 100 4.73 -10.53 -15.58
N VAL A 101 4.26 -9.71 -14.64
CA VAL A 101 2.81 -9.49 -14.43
C VAL A 101 2.35 -8.17 -15.01
N GLN A 102 3.09 -7.08 -14.77
CA GLN A 102 2.63 -5.76 -15.21
C GLN A 102 2.92 -5.51 -16.70
N ALA A 103 4.15 -5.76 -17.16
CA ALA A 103 4.52 -5.53 -18.55
C ALA A 103 4.38 -6.76 -19.44
N GLY A 104 4.54 -7.97 -18.90
CA GLY A 104 4.57 -9.23 -19.65
C GLY A 104 5.80 -9.40 -20.57
N ILE A 105 6.64 -8.37 -20.64
CA ILE A 105 7.89 -8.30 -21.40
C ILE A 105 8.87 -7.42 -20.64
N TYR A 106 10.17 -7.67 -20.80
CA TYR A 106 11.18 -6.77 -20.26
C TYR A 106 11.30 -5.52 -21.13
N ARG A 107 11.35 -4.34 -20.49
CA ARG A 107 11.69 -3.07 -21.12
C ARG A 107 12.68 -2.33 -20.23
N GLU A 108 13.60 -1.62 -20.86
CA GLU A 108 14.56 -0.80 -20.13
C GLU A 108 13.84 0.31 -19.36
N GLY A 109 14.29 0.60 -18.14
CA GLY A 109 13.69 1.63 -17.29
C GLY A 109 12.31 1.31 -16.71
N GLN A 110 11.86 0.04 -16.70
CA GLN A 110 10.53 -0.35 -16.20
C GLN A 110 10.23 0.00 -14.74
N THR A 111 11.27 0.12 -13.92
CA THR A 111 11.09 0.55 -12.53
C THR A 111 10.60 1.99 -12.45
N ALA A 112 10.93 2.85 -13.43
CA ALA A 112 10.44 4.23 -13.58
C ALA A 112 10.43 5.03 -12.25
N GLY A 113 11.45 4.82 -11.40
CA GLY A 113 11.54 5.47 -10.09
C GLY A 113 10.58 4.96 -9.01
N ARG A 114 9.74 3.96 -9.25
CA ARG A 114 8.71 3.44 -8.32
C ARG A 114 9.25 2.95 -6.95
N GLY A 115 10.57 2.84 -6.78
CA GLY A 115 11.19 2.51 -5.50
C GLY A 115 10.85 3.49 -4.37
N TYR A 116 10.68 4.79 -4.66
CA TYR A 116 10.31 5.77 -3.62
C TYR A 116 8.90 5.48 -3.04
N ILE A 117 8.00 4.88 -3.82
CA ILE A 117 6.65 4.51 -3.37
C ILE A 117 6.74 3.41 -2.31
N GLY A 118 7.69 2.47 -2.46
CA GLY A 118 7.97 1.45 -1.46
C GLY A 118 8.44 2.04 -0.13
N LEU A 119 9.33 3.04 -0.17
CA LEU A 119 9.75 3.78 1.03
C LEU A 119 8.59 4.57 1.64
N ALA A 120 7.78 5.23 0.83
CA ALA A 120 6.60 5.95 1.32
C ALA A 120 5.59 5.01 1.99
N ALA A 121 5.36 3.82 1.42
CA ALA A 121 4.51 2.78 2.01
C ALA A 121 5.06 2.25 3.34
N LEU A 122 6.39 2.10 3.46
CA LEU A 122 7.05 1.71 4.71
C LEU A 122 6.85 2.77 5.81
N ILE A 123 7.05 4.04 5.46
CA ILE A 123 6.90 5.17 6.38
C ILE A 123 5.45 5.28 6.83
N PHE A 124 4.50 5.28 5.88
CA PHE A 124 3.07 5.30 6.19
C PHE A 124 2.64 4.10 7.04
N GLY A 125 3.22 2.94 6.76
CA GLY A 125 2.99 1.70 7.49
C GLY A 125 3.63 1.63 8.87
N ASN A 126 4.33 2.68 9.29
CA ASN A 126 4.99 2.79 10.58
C ASN A 126 5.90 1.58 10.90
N TRP A 127 6.73 1.18 9.92
CA TRP A 127 7.65 0.03 10.03
C TRP A 127 7.01 -1.32 10.39
N ASN A 128 5.67 -1.42 10.33
CA ASN A 128 4.94 -2.66 10.56
C ASN A 128 4.43 -3.25 9.23
N PRO A 129 4.59 -4.55 8.96
CA PRO A 129 4.09 -5.18 7.73
C PRO A 129 2.58 -5.02 7.49
N ALA A 130 1.75 -5.00 8.54
CA ALA A 130 0.31 -4.75 8.38
C ALA A 130 0.03 -3.31 7.90
N GLY A 131 0.77 -2.33 8.43
CA GLY A 131 0.70 -0.95 7.97
C GLY A 131 1.30 -0.79 6.57
N ALA A 132 2.39 -1.50 6.26
CA ALA A 132 3.01 -1.49 4.94
C ALA A 132 2.06 -2.06 3.87
N LEU A 133 1.28 -3.09 4.20
CA LEU A 133 0.20 -3.58 3.34
C LEU A 133 -0.84 -2.48 3.10
N ALA A 134 -1.30 -1.80 4.15
CA ALA A 134 -2.25 -0.70 4.01
C ALA A 134 -1.70 0.47 3.16
N GLY A 135 -0.41 0.80 3.31
CA GLY A 135 0.26 1.77 2.45
C GLY A 135 0.33 1.30 1.00
N ALA A 136 0.77 0.05 0.77
CA ALA A 136 0.87 -0.53 -0.55
C ALA A 136 -0.50 -0.65 -1.26
N THR A 137 -1.59 -0.94 -0.54
CA THR A 137 -2.94 -0.96 -1.12
C THR A 137 -3.43 0.43 -1.47
N LEU A 138 -3.15 1.46 -0.65
CA LEU A 138 -3.46 2.85 -0.98
C LEU A 138 -2.72 3.32 -2.23
N PHE A 139 -1.41 3.06 -2.31
CA PHE A 139 -0.61 3.43 -3.49
C PHE A 139 -0.97 2.59 -4.71
N GLY A 140 -1.25 1.30 -4.55
CA GLY A 140 -1.73 0.43 -5.62
C GLY A 140 -3.10 0.85 -6.14
N PHE A 141 -3.99 1.31 -5.27
CA PHE A 141 -5.27 1.89 -5.66
C PHE A 141 -5.08 3.18 -6.48
N ALA A 142 -4.17 4.06 -6.04
CA ALA A 142 -3.81 5.27 -6.79
C ALA A 142 -3.18 4.95 -8.18
N ASP A 143 -2.34 3.91 -8.28
CA ASP A 143 -1.76 3.47 -9.56
C ASP A 143 -2.82 2.79 -10.47
N ALA A 144 -3.76 2.04 -9.90
CA ALA A 144 -4.88 1.45 -10.64
C ALA A 144 -5.86 2.52 -11.17
N LEU A 145 -6.07 3.60 -10.41
CA LEU A 145 -6.83 4.77 -10.84
C LEU A 145 -6.21 5.44 -12.07
N ARG A 146 -4.88 5.47 -12.15
CA ARG A 146 -4.15 5.98 -13.31
C ARG A 146 -4.33 5.12 -14.56
N LEU A 147 -4.61 3.82 -14.39
CA LEU A 147 -4.89 2.90 -15.51
C LEU A 147 -6.33 3.01 -16.04
N ARG A 148 -7.20 3.81 -15.43
CA ARG A 148 -8.56 4.08 -15.95
C ARG A 148 -8.50 5.14 -17.06
N SER A 149 -9.32 4.94 -18.10
CA SER A 149 -9.46 5.87 -19.23
C SER A 149 -9.84 7.28 -18.77
N GLU A 150 -9.50 8.31 -19.57
CA GLU A 150 -9.83 9.71 -19.27
C GLU A 150 -11.30 9.91 -18.89
N VAL A 151 -12.20 9.18 -19.55
CA VAL A 151 -13.65 9.15 -19.28
C VAL A 151 -13.96 8.63 -17.87
N ALA A 152 -13.26 7.59 -17.42
CA ALA A 152 -13.45 7.01 -16.10
C ALA A 152 -12.85 7.86 -14.98
N VAL A 153 -11.76 8.60 -15.24
CA VAL A 153 -11.21 9.59 -14.29
C VAL A 153 -12.20 10.76 -14.11
N HIS A 154 -12.83 11.22 -15.20
CA HIS A 154 -13.89 12.22 -15.17
C HIS A 154 -15.10 11.79 -14.33
N ALA A 155 -15.57 10.57 -14.55
CA ALA A 155 -16.68 10.00 -13.79
C ALA A 155 -16.34 9.83 -12.30
N LEU A 156 -15.07 9.56 -11.97
CA LEU A 156 -14.61 9.47 -10.59
C LEU A 156 -14.61 10.82 -9.86
N LEU A 157 -14.28 11.93 -10.55
CA LEU A 157 -14.38 13.27 -9.98
C LEU A 157 -15.82 13.59 -9.56
N LEU A 158 -16.79 13.28 -10.43
CA LEU A 158 -18.21 13.43 -10.11
C LEU A 158 -18.64 12.51 -8.96
N PHE A 159 -18.19 11.24 -8.97
CA PHE A 159 -18.47 10.31 -7.89
C PHE A 159 -17.93 10.77 -6.53
N ILE A 160 -16.69 11.27 -6.47
CA ILE A 160 -16.08 11.82 -5.26
C ILE A 160 -16.81 13.10 -4.83
N ALA A 161 -17.17 13.99 -5.75
CA ALA A 161 -17.91 15.21 -5.44
C ALA A 161 -19.29 14.88 -4.82
N VAL A 162 -20.02 13.90 -5.40
CA VAL A 162 -21.31 13.44 -4.86
C VAL A 162 -21.13 12.78 -3.50
N LEU A 163 -20.12 11.91 -3.32
CA LEU A 163 -19.84 11.26 -2.04
C LEU A 163 -19.53 12.29 -0.93
N LEU A 164 -18.70 13.29 -1.23
CA LEU A 164 -18.38 14.37 -0.31
C LEU A 164 -19.63 15.22 0.01
N LEU A 165 -20.50 15.45 -0.97
CA LEU A 165 -21.77 16.16 -0.77
C LEU A 165 -22.71 15.38 0.17
N VAL A 166 -22.84 14.06 -0.02
CA VAL A 166 -23.59 13.18 0.89
C VAL A 166 -23.00 13.22 2.30
N LEU A 167 -21.66 13.20 2.41
CA LEU A 167 -20.96 13.25 3.69
C LEU A 167 -21.13 14.60 4.39
N VAL A 168 -21.17 15.71 3.64
CA VAL A 168 -21.49 17.06 4.12
C VAL A 168 -22.91 17.11 4.67
N LEU A 169 -23.90 16.60 3.93
CA LEU A 169 -25.30 16.53 4.39
C LEU A 169 -25.43 15.71 5.67
N TRP A 170 -24.69 14.61 5.77
CA TRP A 170 -24.66 13.77 6.97
C TRP A 170 -23.94 14.44 8.17
N LEU A 171 -22.85 15.19 7.93
CA LEU A 171 -22.15 15.96 8.96
C LEU A 171 -22.98 17.15 9.47
N LEU A 172 -23.72 17.81 8.58
CA LEU A 172 -24.73 18.84 8.92
C LEU A 172 -25.85 18.25 9.78
N TYR A 173 -26.33 17.05 9.44
CA TYR A 173 -27.32 16.33 10.25
C TYR A 173 -26.78 16.01 11.66
N ARG A 174 -25.49 15.64 11.78
CA ARG A 174 -24.82 15.45 13.09
C ARG A 174 -24.37 16.74 13.79
N ARG A 175 -24.81 17.92 13.30
CA ARG A 175 -24.47 19.27 13.82
C ARG A 175 -22.98 19.54 14.01
N ARG A 176 -22.11 18.89 13.22
CA ARG A 176 -20.67 19.13 13.26
C ARG A 176 -20.28 20.17 12.19
N TRP A 177 -20.51 21.44 12.50
CA TRP A 177 -20.32 22.57 11.58
C TRP A 177 -18.88 22.75 11.08
N VAL A 178 -17.89 22.57 11.96
CA VAL A 178 -16.47 22.73 11.61
C VAL A 178 -16.01 21.69 10.57
N PRO A 179 -16.20 20.36 10.76
CA PRO A 179 -15.86 19.40 9.72
C PRO A 179 -16.77 19.49 8.50
N ALA A 180 -18.06 19.87 8.65
CA ALA A 180 -18.95 20.06 7.51
C ALA A 180 -18.49 21.18 6.57
N ALA A 181 -17.99 22.30 7.12
CA ALA A 181 -17.44 23.40 6.34
C ALA A 181 -16.16 22.99 5.59
N ALA A 182 -15.26 22.27 6.27
CA ALA A 182 -14.04 21.76 5.64
C ALA A 182 -14.35 20.77 4.51
N THR A 183 -15.22 19.78 4.74
CA THR A 183 -15.62 18.82 3.71
C THR A 183 -16.42 19.49 2.58
N GLY A 184 -17.22 20.50 2.89
CA GLY A 184 -17.98 21.29 1.90
C GLY A 184 -17.08 22.08 0.96
N PHE A 185 -16.00 22.67 1.47
CA PHE A 185 -14.98 23.31 0.64
C PHE A 185 -14.35 22.32 -0.35
N PHE A 186 -13.97 21.12 0.11
CA PHE A 186 -13.43 20.08 -0.78
C PHE A 186 -14.48 19.58 -1.80
N ALA A 187 -15.75 19.43 -1.41
CA ALA A 187 -16.82 19.04 -2.33
C ALA A 187 -17.02 20.08 -3.45
N ALA A 188 -17.06 21.38 -3.09
CA ALA A 188 -17.17 22.47 -4.05
C ALA A 188 -15.95 22.56 -4.97
N LEU A 189 -14.73 22.37 -4.43
CA LEU A 189 -13.50 22.34 -5.20
C LEU A 189 -13.52 21.21 -6.25
N PHE A 190 -13.89 19.99 -5.85
CA PHE A 190 -14.00 18.85 -6.77
C PHE A 190 -15.10 19.04 -7.82
N PHE A 191 -16.23 19.67 -7.45
CA PHE A 191 -17.32 19.97 -8.38
C PHE A 191 -16.93 21.05 -9.41
N VAL A 192 -16.24 22.11 -8.98
CA VAL A 192 -15.70 23.14 -9.89
C VAL A 192 -14.63 22.55 -10.81
N LEU A 193 -13.74 21.69 -10.28
CA LEU A 193 -12.75 20.97 -11.10
C LEU A 193 -13.41 20.08 -12.15
N TYR A 194 -14.51 19.40 -11.81
CA TYR A 194 -15.30 18.61 -12.76
C TYR A 194 -15.89 19.48 -13.89
N LEU A 195 -16.40 20.68 -13.58
CA LEU A 195 -16.99 21.57 -14.58
C LEU A 195 -15.93 22.25 -15.48
N THR A 196 -14.74 22.50 -14.94
CA THR A 196 -13.69 23.30 -15.61
C THR A 196 -12.72 22.45 -16.42
N VAL A 197 -12.47 21.22 -16.02
CA VAL A 197 -11.51 20.33 -16.69
C VAL A 197 -12.30 19.34 -17.52
N ALA A 198 -12.40 19.52 -18.85
CA ALA A 198 -13.09 18.61 -19.77
C ALA A 198 -12.21 17.45 -20.29
N VAL A 199 -10.88 17.60 -20.23
CA VAL A 199 -9.90 16.56 -20.54
C VAL A 199 -8.76 16.70 -19.53
N VAL A 200 -8.55 15.68 -18.68
CA VAL A 200 -7.43 15.70 -17.74
C VAL A 200 -6.17 15.32 -18.53
N PRO A 201 -5.14 16.19 -18.59
CA PRO A 201 -3.92 15.84 -19.31
C PRO A 201 -3.33 14.54 -18.75
N THR A 202 -2.99 13.59 -19.62
CA THR A 202 -2.42 12.27 -19.24
C THR A 202 -1.15 12.38 -18.38
N GLN A 203 -0.47 13.52 -18.45
CA GLN A 203 0.68 13.87 -17.61
C GLN A 203 0.28 14.01 -16.13
N PHE A 204 -0.86 14.63 -15.82
CA PHE A 204 -1.38 14.72 -14.44
C PHE A 204 -1.71 13.34 -13.87
N ILE A 205 -2.34 12.49 -14.69
CA ILE A 205 -2.69 11.11 -14.33
C ILE A 205 -1.42 10.29 -14.03
N SER A 206 -0.35 10.54 -14.79
CA SER A 206 0.96 9.90 -14.58
C SER A 206 1.65 10.36 -13.28
N PHE A 207 1.40 11.60 -12.84
CA PHE A 207 1.92 12.17 -11.60
C PHE A 207 1.12 11.80 -10.34
N THR A 208 -0.09 11.25 -10.47
CA THR A 208 -0.96 10.89 -9.33
C THR A 208 -0.27 10.10 -8.23
N PRO A 209 0.55 9.05 -8.49
CA PRO A 209 1.24 8.33 -7.43
C PRO A 209 2.16 9.23 -6.59
N HIS A 210 2.86 10.17 -7.23
CA HIS A 210 3.74 11.13 -6.57
C HIS A 210 2.94 12.10 -5.69
N LEU A 211 1.83 12.62 -6.21
CA LEU A 211 0.92 13.48 -5.44
C LEU A 211 0.34 12.73 -4.24
N THR A 212 -0.04 11.46 -4.42
CA THR A 212 -0.50 10.64 -3.28
C THR A 212 0.61 10.43 -2.26
N THR A 213 1.87 10.24 -2.65
CA THR A 213 2.97 10.15 -1.66
C THR A 213 3.14 11.44 -0.88
N LEU A 214 3.08 12.61 -1.54
CA LEU A 214 3.21 13.90 -0.86
C LEU A 214 2.06 14.13 0.11
N LEU A 215 0.83 13.83 -0.31
CA LEU A 215 -0.35 13.97 0.53
C LEU A 215 -0.31 13.02 1.72
N VAL A 216 0.06 11.76 1.48
CA VAL A 216 0.19 10.74 2.53
C VAL A 216 1.29 11.14 3.53
N LEU A 217 2.47 11.54 3.06
CA LEU A 217 3.57 11.96 3.93
C LEU A 217 3.24 13.24 4.72
N GLY A 218 2.53 14.19 4.11
CA GLY A 218 2.07 15.40 4.77
C GLY A 218 1.06 15.14 5.89
N LEU A 219 0.21 14.11 5.75
CA LEU A 219 -0.83 13.79 6.73
C LEU A 219 -0.39 12.75 7.78
N ALA A 220 0.50 11.83 7.43
CA ALA A 220 0.87 10.69 8.28
C ALA A 220 2.06 10.92 9.22
N THR A 221 2.69 12.09 9.16
CA THR A 221 3.98 12.39 9.85
C THR A 221 3.91 12.47 11.37
N GLN A 222 2.74 12.31 12.00
CA GLN A 222 2.59 12.68 13.41
C GLN A 222 3.05 11.63 14.44
N ARG A 223 3.20 10.34 14.10
CA ARG A 223 3.55 9.28 15.10
C ARG A 223 4.37 8.11 14.53
N LEU A 224 5.50 8.40 13.89
CA LEU A 224 6.40 7.37 13.39
C LEU A 224 7.27 6.78 14.52
N ARG A 225 7.39 5.44 14.58
CA ARG A 225 8.21 4.66 15.51
C ARG A 225 9.15 3.77 14.70
N MET A 226 10.26 4.35 14.29
CA MET A 226 11.38 3.59 13.71
C MET A 226 12.11 2.78 14.80
N PRO A 227 12.78 1.67 14.44
CA PRO A 227 13.62 0.94 15.37
C PRO A 227 14.70 1.86 15.96
N ALA A 228 14.87 1.86 17.29
CA ALA A 228 15.71 2.84 17.96
C ALA A 228 17.21 2.78 17.56
N ALA A 229 17.70 1.60 17.14
CA ALA A 229 19.08 1.42 16.70
C ALA A 229 19.26 1.50 15.18
N ASP A 230 18.27 1.99 14.44
CA ASP A 230 18.41 2.22 13.00
C ASP A 230 19.50 3.28 12.73
N GLY A 231 20.35 3.03 11.74
CA GLY A 231 21.51 3.87 11.42
C GLY A 231 22.70 3.82 12.41
N LEU A 232 22.57 3.17 13.57
CA LEU A 232 23.68 3.05 14.53
C LEU A 232 24.70 1.98 14.09
N ARG A 233 25.98 2.32 14.21
CA ARG A 233 27.07 1.37 13.97
C ARG A 233 27.15 0.40 15.16
N TYR A 234 26.98 -0.89 14.89
CA TYR A 234 27.18 -1.95 15.87
C TYR A 234 28.55 -2.58 15.67
N ARG A 235 29.33 -2.70 16.75
CA ARG A 235 30.53 -3.54 16.79
C ARG A 235 30.39 -4.57 17.89
N LYS A 236 30.80 -5.79 17.57
CA LYS A 236 30.73 -6.93 18.48
C LYS A 236 31.64 -6.70 19.68
N GLY A 237 31.13 -6.88 20.88
CA GLY A 237 31.91 -6.77 22.12
C GLY A 237 32.07 -5.37 22.70
N GLU A 238 31.46 -4.31 22.13
CA GLU A 238 31.46 -2.97 22.75
C GLU A 238 30.46 -2.82 23.92
N ALA A 239 29.63 -3.83 24.18
CA ALA A 239 28.63 -3.84 25.26
C ALA A 239 29.19 -4.18 26.66
N VAL A 240 30.45 -4.58 26.74
CA VAL A 240 31.10 -5.09 27.97
C VAL A 240 31.85 -3.97 28.67
#